data_AF-A0A1V9DDH4-F1
#
_entry.id   AF-A0A1V9DDH4-F1
#
_cell.length_a   1.000
_cell.length_b   1.000
_cell.length_c   1.000
_cell.angle_alpha   90.00
_cell.angle_beta   90.00
_cell.angle_gamma   90.00
#
_symmetry.space_group_name_H-M   'P 1'
#
loop_
_entity.id
_entity.type
_entity.pdbx_description
1 polymer ?
#
loop_
_entity_poly.entity_id
_entity_poly.type
_entity_poly.pdbx_seq_one_letter_code
_entity_poly.pdbx_strand_id
1 'polypeptide(L)'
;MNDLLSAKATVIIGALAFGFGIASIIASVLNRDRFKEICILYKEKYGNLPAAVLLFDNVNTLYVKVAYSTKVSFIYMPLLWNKSSILTKNDDKDFIRGLPKRLIGPFYVEIYLAVISLLFLIIGVLQMLVIRHGWV
;
A
#
# COMPACT_ATOMS: atom_id res chain seq x y z
N MET A 1 12.20 2.14 37.01
CA MET A 1 13.07 2.67 35.92
C MET A 1 12.65 2.15 34.54
N ASN A 2 12.03 0.96 34.45
CA ASN A 2 11.53 0.38 33.20
C ASN A 2 10.32 1.11 32.58
N ASP A 3 9.36 1.59 33.38
CA ASP A 3 8.10 2.13 32.83
C ASP A 3 8.28 3.42 32.02
N LEU A 4 9.13 4.33 32.49
CA LEU A 4 9.41 5.58 31.77
C LEU A 4 10.14 5.32 30.44
N LEU A 5 11.03 4.33 30.42
CA LEU A 5 11.76 3.94 29.21
C LEU A 5 10.80 3.25 28.21
N SER A 6 9.96 2.34 28.71
CA SER A 6 8.93 1.66 27.93
C SER A 6 7.92 2.66 27.33
N ALA A 7 7.46 3.64 28.12
CA ALA A 7 6.55 4.68 27.63
C ALA A 7 7.20 5.54 26.53
N LYS A 8 8.45 5.97 26.71
CA LYS A 8 9.20 6.71 25.67
C LYS A 8 9.37 5.88 24.39
N ALA A 9 9.69 4.59 24.52
CA ALA A 9 9.79 3.69 23.38
C ALA A 9 8.46 3.54 22.63
N THR A 10 7.34 3.39 23.34
CA THR A 10 6.00 3.32 22.72
C THR A 10 5.67 4.60 21.94
N VAL A 11 5.99 5.77 22.48
CA VAL A 11 5.76 7.06 21.79
C VAL A 11 6.61 7.16 20.53
N ILE A 12 7.90 6.78 20.58
CA ILE A 12 8.80 6.81 19.41
C ILE A 12 8.31 5.84 18.33
N ILE A 13 7.96 4.61 18.70
CA ILE A 13 7.46 3.59 17.76
C ILE A 13 6.14 4.05 17.13
N GLY A 14 5.24 4.63 17.92
CA GLY A 14 4.01 5.24 17.43
C GLY A 14 4.28 6.36 16.43
N ALA A 15 5.20 7.29 16.75
CA ALA A 15 5.56 8.38 15.86
C ALA A 15 6.15 7.88 14.53
N LEU A 16 7.01 6.86 14.57
CA LEU A 16 7.56 6.22 13.36
C LEU A 16 6.45 5.55 12.53
N ALA A 17 5.58 4.77 13.17
CA ALA A 17 4.44 4.15 12.51
C ALA A 17 3.58 5.18 11.76
N PHE A 18 3.19 6.27 12.42
CA PHE A 18 2.41 7.34 11.80
C PHE A 18 3.20 8.08 10.72
N GLY A 19 4.48 8.38 10.95
CA GLY A 19 5.32 9.06 9.97
C GLY A 19 5.43 8.30 8.64
N PHE A 20 5.75 7.00 8.71
CA PHE A 20 5.77 6.14 7.52
C PHE A 20 4.37 5.97 6.90
N GLY A 21 3.32 5.92 7.72
CA GLY A 21 1.94 5.84 7.25
C GLY A 21 1.51 7.07 6.46
N ILE A 22 1.82 8.27 6.96
CA ILE A 22 1.56 9.54 6.28
C ILE A 22 2.38 9.63 4.99
N ALA A 23 3.66 9.27 5.03
CA ALA A 23 4.51 9.25 3.85
C ALA A 23 3.97 8.31 2.76
N SER A 24 3.45 7.14 3.15
CA SER A 24 2.77 6.21 2.23
C SER A 24 1.53 6.84 1.59
N ILE A 25 0.70 7.55 2.38
CA ILE A 25 -0.47 8.27 1.85
C ILE A 25 -0.06 9.36 0.85
N ILE A 26 0.99 10.13 1.14
CA ILE A 26 1.51 11.14 0.22
C ILE A 26 2.00 10.48 -1.08
N ALA A 27 2.76 9.39 -0.98
CA ALA A 27 3.22 8.62 -2.14
C ALA A 27 2.05 8.11 -2.99
N SER A 28 0.98 7.64 -2.34
CA SER A 28 -0.28 7.22 -2.97
C SER A 28 -0.93 8.32 -3.80
N VAL A 29 -0.98 9.55 -3.25
CA VAL A 29 -1.52 10.72 -3.96
C VAL A 29 -0.66 11.05 -5.19
N LEU A 30 0.66 11.01 -5.07
CA LEU A 30 1.59 11.26 -6.18
C LEU A 30 1.53 10.15 -7.25
N ASN A 31 1.17 8.92 -6.86
CA ASN A 31 1.03 7.79 -7.77
C ASN A 31 -0.27 7.83 -8.58
N ARG A 32 -1.21 8.74 -8.31
CA ARG A 32 -2.49 8.84 -9.05
C ARG A 32 -2.29 9.06 -10.54
N ASP A 33 -1.38 9.93 -10.94
CA ASP A 33 -1.18 10.23 -12.37
C ASP A 33 -0.54 9.05 -13.09
N ARG A 34 0.43 8.39 -12.44
CA ARG A 34 1.04 7.15 -12.92
C ARG A 34 0.01 6.02 -13.02
N PHE A 35 -0.88 5.92 -12.05
CA PHE A 35 -1.96 4.94 -12.05
C PHE A 35 -2.90 5.14 -13.25
N LYS A 36 -3.28 6.40 -13.55
CA LYS A 36 -4.08 6.71 -14.73
C LYS A 36 -3.36 6.34 -16.03
N GLU A 37 -2.08 6.65 -16.13
CA GLU A 37 -1.24 6.29 -17.29
C GLU A 37 -1.20 4.76 -17.47
N ILE A 38 -1.01 4.00 -16.39
CA ILE A 38 -1.06 2.52 -16.42
C ILE A 38 -2.42 2.01 -16.88
N CYS A 39 -3.51 2.63 -16.44
CA CYS A 39 -4.87 2.26 -16.85
C CYS A 39 -5.10 2.51 -18.35
N ILE A 40 -4.59 3.64 -18.88
CA ILE A 40 -4.67 3.94 -20.32
C ILE A 40 -3.91 2.88 -21.12
N LEU A 41 -2.66 2.61 -20.76
CA LEU A 41 -1.83 1.58 -21.42
C LEU A 41 -2.45 0.18 -21.32
N TYR A 42 -3.09 -0.14 -20.19
CA TYR A 42 -3.79 -1.40 -20.00
C TYR A 42 -4.97 -1.52 -20.95
N LYS A 43 -5.78 -0.46 -21.05
CA LYS A 43 -6.95 -0.40 -21.94
C LYS A 43 -6.54 -0.43 -23.41
N GLU A 44 -5.44 0.20 -23.79
CA GLU A 44 -4.89 0.12 -25.16
C GLU A 44 -4.49 -1.32 -25.52
N LYS A 45 -3.89 -2.06 -24.58
CA LYS A 45 -3.45 -3.44 -24.82
C LYS A 45 -4.58 -4.46 -24.80
N TYR A 46 -5.52 -4.34 -23.87
CA TYR A 46 -6.54 -5.37 -23.60
C TYR A 46 -7.97 -4.94 -23.97
N GLY A 47 -8.17 -3.69 -24.41
CA GLY A 47 -9.48 -3.14 -24.80
C GLY A 47 -10.42 -2.78 -23.65
N ASN A 48 -10.18 -3.30 -22.43
CA ASN A 48 -10.96 -3.01 -21.24
C ASN A 48 -10.06 -2.71 -20.03
N LEU A 49 -10.66 -2.14 -18.98
CA LEU A 49 -10.00 -1.96 -17.69
C LEU A 49 -10.24 -3.16 -16.78
N PRO A 50 -9.36 -3.41 -15.80
CA PRO A 50 -9.59 -4.39 -14.74
C PRO A 50 -10.92 -4.14 -14.05
N ALA A 51 -11.65 -5.21 -13.70
CA ALA A 51 -12.96 -5.10 -13.03
C ALA A 51 -12.87 -4.30 -11.73
N ALA A 52 -11.78 -4.48 -10.97
CA ALA A 52 -11.51 -3.70 -9.76
C ALA A 52 -11.41 -2.19 -10.03
N VAL A 53 -10.83 -1.79 -11.17
CA VAL A 53 -10.71 -0.36 -11.51
C VAL A 53 -12.07 0.24 -11.82
N LEU A 54 -12.89 -0.48 -12.59
CA LEU A 54 -14.24 -0.06 -12.97
C LEU A 54 -15.18 0.05 -11.77
N LEU A 55 -15.12 -0.92 -10.85
CA LEU A 55 -15.96 -0.95 -9.65
C LEU A 55 -15.78 0.27 -8.74
N PHE A 56 -14.59 0.86 -8.75
CA PHE A 56 -14.25 1.97 -7.88
C PHE A 56 -14.06 3.29 -8.66
N ASP A 57 -14.44 3.36 -9.94
CA ASP A 57 -14.22 4.54 -10.79
C ASP A 57 -14.95 5.78 -10.29
N ASN A 58 -16.18 5.59 -9.79
CA ASN A 58 -17.02 6.65 -9.23
C ASN A 58 -16.87 6.86 -7.71
N VAL A 59 -15.96 6.15 -7.04
CA VAL A 59 -15.80 6.25 -5.58
C VAL A 59 -14.69 7.25 -5.27
N ASN A 60 -14.96 8.21 -4.39
CA ASN A 60 -13.98 9.19 -3.95
C ASN A 60 -12.86 8.49 -3.15
N THR A 61 -11.83 8.02 -3.87
CA THR A 61 -10.71 7.21 -3.37
C THR A 61 -9.91 7.84 -2.24
N LEU A 62 -10.11 9.14 -1.97
CA LEU A 62 -9.51 9.84 -0.84
C LEU A 62 -10.14 9.45 0.51
N TYR A 63 -11.42 9.05 0.51
CA TYR A 63 -12.18 8.74 1.73
C TYR A 63 -12.23 7.25 2.06
N VAL A 64 -12.05 6.37 1.06
CA VAL A 64 -12.15 4.91 1.24
C VAL A 64 -10.83 4.25 0.88
N LYS A 65 -9.94 4.10 1.88
CA LYS A 65 -8.61 3.47 1.74
C LYS A 65 -8.69 2.05 1.14
N VAL A 66 -9.77 1.33 1.45
CA VAL A 66 -10.07 0.00 0.90
C VAL A 66 -10.26 0.07 -0.62
N ALA A 67 -11.02 1.06 -1.12
CA ALA A 67 -11.27 1.25 -2.54
C ALA A 67 -9.98 1.53 -3.33
N TYR A 68 -9.05 2.31 -2.76
CA TYR A 68 -7.74 2.50 -3.38
C TYR A 68 -6.93 1.21 -3.39
N SER A 69 -6.82 0.49 -2.27
CA SER A 69 -6.06 -0.78 -2.20
C SER A 69 -6.57 -1.84 -3.16
N THR A 70 -7.89 -1.92 -3.36
CA THR A 70 -8.52 -2.84 -4.32
C THR A 70 -8.33 -2.36 -5.76
N LYS A 71 -8.33 -1.05 -6.02
CA LYS A 71 -8.00 -0.51 -7.35
C LYS A 71 -6.56 -0.79 -7.76
N VAL A 72 -5.60 -0.73 -6.86
CA VAL A 72 -4.19 -0.94 -7.17
C VAL A 72 -3.74 -2.39 -7.02
N SER A 73 -4.63 -3.31 -6.61
CA SER A 73 -4.26 -4.72 -6.42
C SER A 73 -3.79 -5.40 -7.71
N PHE A 74 -4.30 -4.99 -8.88
CA PHE A 74 -3.81 -5.48 -10.17
C PHE A 74 -2.39 -5.01 -10.50
N ILE A 75 -1.90 -3.98 -9.80
CA ILE A 75 -0.51 -3.51 -9.89
C ILE A 75 0.33 -4.20 -8.81
N TYR A 76 -0.12 -4.20 -7.55
CA TYR A 76 0.66 -4.73 -6.43
C TYR A 76 0.86 -6.25 -6.50
N MET A 77 -0.14 -7.01 -6.93
CA MET A 77 -0.04 -8.47 -6.97
C MET A 77 1.05 -8.96 -7.95
N PRO A 78 1.16 -8.41 -9.18
CA PRO A 78 2.30 -8.66 -10.06
C PRO A 78 3.66 -8.22 -9.51
N LEU A 79 3.72 -7.05 -8.86
CA LEU A 79 4.97 -6.46 -8.39
C LEU A 79 5.56 -7.22 -7.19
N LEU A 80 4.71 -7.70 -6.27
CA LEU A 80 5.11 -8.36 -5.02
C LEU A 80 5.14 -9.88 -5.14
N TRP A 81 4.09 -10.48 -5.69
CA TRP A 81 3.91 -11.93 -5.69
C TRP A 81 4.12 -12.58 -7.06
N ASN A 82 4.45 -11.81 -8.10
CA ASN A 82 4.63 -12.31 -9.46
C ASN A 82 3.41 -13.12 -9.94
N LYS A 83 2.22 -12.70 -9.52
CA LYS A 83 0.93 -13.33 -9.79
C LYS A 83 -0.05 -12.29 -10.33
N SER A 84 -0.85 -12.68 -11.31
CA SER A 84 -1.96 -11.86 -11.79
C SER A 84 -3.01 -11.70 -10.68
N SER A 85 -3.72 -10.59 -10.68
CA SER A 85 -4.78 -10.38 -9.70
C SER A 85 -5.95 -11.31 -10.00
N ILE A 86 -6.60 -11.82 -8.95
CA ILE A 86 -7.80 -12.67 -9.08
C ILE A 86 -8.96 -11.89 -9.74
N LEU A 87 -8.89 -10.56 -9.71
CA LEU A 87 -9.94 -9.65 -10.21
C LEU A 87 -9.77 -9.26 -11.68
N THR A 88 -8.89 -9.92 -12.42
CA THR A 88 -8.69 -9.70 -13.85
C THR A 88 -8.78 -10.99 -14.63
N LYS A 89 -9.19 -10.87 -15.90
CA LYS A 89 -9.27 -12.00 -16.84
C LYS A 89 -8.02 -12.13 -17.71
N ASN A 90 -7.11 -11.15 -17.66
CA ASN A 90 -5.96 -11.03 -18.53
C ASN A 90 -4.66 -11.33 -17.77
N ASP A 91 -3.57 -11.51 -18.51
CA ASP A 91 -2.24 -11.66 -17.92
C ASP A 91 -1.66 -10.30 -17.47
N ASP A 92 -2.15 -9.81 -16.34
CA ASP A 92 -1.67 -8.55 -15.75
C ASP A 92 -0.20 -8.61 -15.34
N LYS A 93 0.30 -9.81 -15.06
CA LYS A 93 1.65 -10.00 -14.54
C LYS A 93 2.68 -9.50 -15.55
N ASP A 94 2.62 -10.02 -16.77
CA ASP A 94 3.59 -9.70 -17.81
C ASP A 94 3.39 -8.27 -18.31
N PHE A 95 2.16 -7.76 -18.29
CA PHE A 95 1.89 -6.36 -18.59
C PHE A 95 2.55 -5.42 -17.56
N ILE A 96 2.24 -5.57 -16.27
CA ILE A 96 2.71 -4.65 -15.23
C ILE A 96 4.22 -4.70 -15.09
N ARG A 97 4.83 -5.90 -15.18
CA ARG A 97 6.29 -6.06 -15.08
C ARG A 97 7.03 -5.60 -16.34
N GLY A 98 6.34 -5.55 -17.49
CA GLY A 98 6.86 -4.98 -18.73
C GLY A 98 6.82 -3.45 -18.79
N LEU A 99 6.15 -2.78 -17.84
CA LEU A 99 6.05 -1.32 -17.83
C LEU A 99 7.38 -0.63 -17.49
N PRO A 100 7.59 0.61 -17.99
CA PRO A 100 8.76 1.41 -17.63
C PRO A 100 8.92 1.56 -16.11
N LYS A 101 10.16 1.41 -15.62
CA LYS A 101 10.49 1.56 -14.18
C LYS A 101 10.05 2.91 -13.59
N ARG A 102 9.95 3.95 -14.41
CA ARG A 102 9.42 5.28 -14.02
C ARG A 102 7.98 5.22 -13.52
N LEU A 103 7.16 4.32 -14.07
CA LEU A 103 5.76 4.14 -13.68
C LEU A 103 5.63 3.25 -12.45
N ILE A 104 6.34 2.11 -12.42
CA ILE A 104 6.19 1.10 -11.38
C ILE A 104 7.04 1.35 -10.11
N GLY A 105 8.20 2.00 -10.24
CA GLY A 105 9.14 2.22 -9.14
C GLY A 105 8.51 2.96 -7.94
N PRO A 106 7.77 4.05 -8.17
CA PRO A 106 7.10 4.77 -7.10
C PRO A 106 6.00 3.97 -6.36
N PHE A 107 5.41 2.95 -6.99
CA PHE A 107 4.50 2.03 -6.31
C PHE A 107 5.24 1.10 -5.33
N TYR A 108 6.48 0.70 -5.64
CA TYR A 108 7.31 -0.02 -4.68
C TYR A 108 7.57 0.83 -3.43
N VAL A 109 7.92 2.11 -3.61
CA VAL A 109 8.15 3.03 -2.48
C VAL A 109 6.91 3.14 -1.60
N GLU A 110 5.73 3.31 -2.20
CA GLU A 110 4.47 3.36 -1.47
C GLU A 110 4.23 2.09 -0.63
N ILE A 111 4.46 0.91 -1.22
CA ILE A 111 4.33 -0.38 -0.53
C ILE A 111 5.34 -0.49 0.62
N TYR A 112 6.61 -0.17 0.40
CA TYR A 112 7.63 -0.27 1.44
C TYR A 112 7.31 0.64 2.63
N LEU A 113 6.89 1.88 2.37
CA LEU A 113 6.44 2.79 3.43
C LEU A 113 5.24 2.23 4.21
N ALA A 114 4.27 1.64 3.52
CA ALA A 114 3.10 1.03 4.15
C ALA A 114 3.47 -0.18 5.02
N VAL A 115 4.34 -1.07 4.51
CA VAL A 115 4.79 -2.27 5.23
C VAL A 115 5.59 -1.88 6.47
N ILE A 116 6.52 -0.93 6.36
CA ILE A 116 7.31 -0.45 7.49
C ILE A 116 6.39 0.17 8.56
N SER A 117 5.43 1.02 8.14
CA SER A 117 4.43 1.58 9.05
C SER A 117 3.66 0.49 9.81
N LEU A 118 3.20 -0.55 9.10
CA LEU A 118 2.47 -1.67 9.70
C LEU A 118 3.32 -2.47 10.69
N LEU A 119 4.61 -2.72 10.37
CA LEU A 119 5.53 -3.40 11.29
C LEU A 119 5.70 -2.61 12.59
N PHE A 120 5.91 -1.30 12.52
CA PHE A 120 5.99 -0.46 13.72
C PHE A 120 4.68 -0.45 14.51
N LEU A 121 3.52 -0.45 13.85
CA LEU A 121 2.23 -0.58 14.55
C LEU A 121 2.12 -1.91 15.30
N ILE A 122 2.46 -3.04 14.67
CA ILE A 122 2.41 -4.36 15.31
C ILE A 122 3.34 -4.40 16.53
N ILE A 123 4.57 -3.92 16.38
CA ILE A 123 5.55 -3.85 17.48
C ILE A 123 5.01 -2.97 18.61
N GLY A 124 4.46 -1.80 18.30
CA GLY A 124 3.88 -0.89 19.30
C GLY A 124 2.71 -1.52 20.05
N VAL A 125 1.82 -2.24 19.36
CA VAL A 125 0.70 -2.96 19.98
C VAL A 125 1.20 -4.10 20.87
N LEU A 126 2.14 -4.90 20.40
CA LEU A 126 2.75 -5.98 21.19
C LEU A 126 3.40 -5.42 22.47
N GLN A 127 4.14 -4.33 22.35
CA GLN A 127 4.76 -3.67 23.50
C GLN A 127 3.71 -3.17 24.49
N MET A 128 2.61 -2.55 24.03
CA MET A 128 1.52 -2.13 24.90
C MET A 128 0.85 -3.31 25.62
N LEU A 129 0.66 -4.45 24.94
CA LEU A 129 0.11 -5.66 25.55
C LEU A 129 1.03 -6.23 26.63
N VAL A 130 2.34 -6.27 26.35
CA VAL A 130 3.36 -6.72 27.30
C VAL A 130 3.35 -5.85 28.57
N ILE A 131 3.28 -4.51 28.42
CA ILE A 131 3.16 -3.57 29.55
C ILE A 131 1.86 -3.81 30.33
N ARG A 132 0.72 -3.96 29.62
CA ARG A 132 -0.60 -4.15 30.24
C ARG A 132 -0.69 -5.42 31.08
N HIS A 133 -0.02 -6.50 30.66
CA HIS A 133 -0.02 -7.77 31.37
C HIS A 133 1.11 -7.91 32.41
N GLY A 134 1.89 -6.85 32.65
CA GLY A 134 2.92 -6.82 33.69
C GLY A 134 4.09 -7.76 33.43
N TRP A 135 4.41 -8.03 32.15
CA TRP A 135 5.50 -8.93 31.76
C TRP A 135 6.88 -8.27 31.81
N VAL A 136 6.96 -6.98 32.17
CA VAL A 136 8.19 -6.15 32.21
C VAL A 136 8.08 -5.13 33.35
#